data_AF-A0A7S2GGY2-F1
#
_entry.id   AF-A0A7S2GGY2-F1
#
_cell.length_a   1.000
_cell.length_b   1.000
_cell.length_c   1.000
_cell.angle_alpha   90.00
_cell.angle_beta   90.00
_cell.angle_gamma   90.00
#
_symmetry.space_group_name_H-M   'P 1'
#
loop_
_entity.id
_entity.type
_entity.pdbx_description
1 polymer ?
#
loop_
_entity_poly.entity_id
_entity_poly.type
_entity_poly.pdbx_seq_one_letter_code
_entity_poly.pdbx_strand_id
1 'polypeptide(L)'
;RALPVKRAPPAPPAGPARPPPTAAPAVAAQPLRRAASPPRAAPPPEPESVAIAHAECPICFEPLCKAPIGVFLDATGVRVSKHFYNMSAAQELLDSGGTTCPLTRKPITSVQKVPDIREDPEGWFDTVDLDGDRKLSREEVVEALKAQLPVDPTSLDATAADNEWWLQWDTDGSGYVERHELPRLAAYLERELNRRVSLEIPDIRQDKEAWYQYWDGDNSGSLEKEEVVRALLKTLKLTSDSTRVMQMRNMVDAIWCVFDDDGSGSIERNEFLRPNEGLADTIIATMGAQ
;
A
#
# COMPACT_ATOMS: atom_id res chain seq x y z
N ARG A 1 47.88 -54.18 58.02
CA ARG A 1 49.35 -54.02 58.12
C ARG A 1 49.72 -52.80 57.29
N ALA A 2 49.55 -51.62 57.90
CA ALA A 2 49.82 -50.32 57.28
C ALA A 2 51.30 -49.95 57.50
N LEU A 3 51.98 -49.54 56.44
CA LEU A 3 53.38 -49.06 56.46
C LEU A 3 53.40 -47.51 56.47
N PRO A 4 54.42 -46.87 57.09
CA PRO A 4 54.28 -45.53 57.65
C PRO A 4 55.08 -44.42 56.93
N VAL A 5 54.55 -43.21 57.09
CA VAL A 5 55.09 -41.83 56.99
C VAL A 5 56.61 -41.67 56.93
N LYS A 6 57.12 -40.80 56.03
CA LYS A 6 58.30 -39.94 56.31
C LYS A 6 58.24 -38.57 55.60
N ARG A 7 58.45 -37.51 56.40
CA ARG A 7 58.73 -36.11 56.06
C ARG A 7 60.25 -35.84 56.11
N ALA A 8 60.64 -34.68 55.54
CA ALA A 8 61.86 -33.86 55.74
C ALA A 8 63.04 -34.15 54.79
N PRO A 9 63.85 -33.15 54.33
CA PRO A 9 64.40 -32.02 55.11
C PRO A 9 64.39 -30.61 54.43
N PRO A 10 64.86 -29.55 55.14
CA PRO A 10 64.95 -28.15 54.66
C PRO A 10 66.33 -27.79 54.03
N ALA A 11 66.39 -26.58 53.42
CA ALA A 11 67.48 -25.98 52.62
C ALA A 11 68.80 -25.69 53.36
N PRO A 12 69.93 -25.46 52.63
CA PRO A 12 70.72 -24.20 52.78
C PRO A 12 71.53 -23.80 51.50
N PRO A 13 72.52 -22.86 51.50
CA PRO A 13 72.38 -21.41 51.67
C PRO A 13 73.18 -20.54 50.64
N ALA A 14 72.93 -19.22 50.71
CA ALA A 14 73.85 -18.09 50.49
C ALA A 14 74.41 -17.74 49.09
N GLY A 15 74.05 -16.53 48.62
CA GLY A 15 74.77 -15.72 47.64
C GLY A 15 74.21 -14.27 47.61
N PRO A 16 75.01 -13.23 47.35
CA PRO A 16 75.02 -12.00 48.15
C PRO A 16 74.10 -10.86 47.68
N ALA A 17 74.08 -9.81 48.51
CA ALA A 17 73.16 -8.68 48.53
C ALA A 17 73.44 -7.54 47.51
N ARG A 18 72.33 -6.85 47.14
CA ARG A 18 72.15 -5.42 46.72
C ARG A 18 72.80 -4.97 45.39
N PRO A 19 72.23 -4.01 44.63
CA PRO A 19 71.77 -2.67 45.08
C PRO A 19 70.43 -2.15 44.48
N PRO A 20 69.91 -0.97 44.91
CA PRO A 20 68.78 -0.27 44.27
C PRO A 20 69.31 0.81 43.28
N PRO A 21 68.46 1.77 42.83
CA PRO A 21 67.30 1.69 41.94
C PRO A 21 67.58 2.47 40.62
N THR A 22 66.77 2.34 39.57
CA THR A 22 66.49 3.48 38.64
C THR A 22 65.35 3.14 37.67
N ALA A 23 64.42 4.08 37.54
CA ALA A 23 63.36 4.10 36.54
C ALA A 23 63.87 4.67 35.20
N ALA A 24 63.41 4.08 34.08
CA ALA A 24 63.34 4.66 32.73
C ALA A 24 62.79 3.58 31.75
N PRO A 25 62.31 3.93 30.53
CA PRO A 25 61.63 5.15 30.08
C PRO A 25 60.31 4.86 29.32
N ALA A 26 59.56 5.92 29.02
CA ALA A 26 58.35 5.92 28.21
C ALA A 26 58.62 5.56 26.74
N VAL A 27 57.83 4.64 26.18
CA VAL A 27 57.82 4.29 24.75
C VAL A 27 56.59 4.90 24.09
N ALA A 28 56.84 5.60 22.99
CA ALA A 28 55.92 6.43 22.23
C ALA A 28 54.68 5.70 21.70
N ALA A 29 53.54 6.39 21.79
CA ALA A 29 52.27 5.99 21.18
C ALA A 29 52.33 6.14 19.65
N GLN A 30 52.04 5.04 18.93
CA GLN A 30 51.73 5.08 17.51
C GLN A 30 50.24 5.43 17.31
N PRO A 31 49.86 6.22 16.30
CA PRO A 31 48.48 6.61 16.09
C PRO A 31 47.65 5.42 15.58
N LEU A 32 46.62 5.06 16.35
CA LEU A 32 45.59 4.11 15.95
C LEU A 32 44.87 4.61 14.70
N ARG A 33 45.03 3.89 13.59
CA ARG A 33 44.23 4.07 12.38
C ARG A 33 42.75 3.89 12.76
N ARG A 34 41.94 4.93 12.56
CA ARG A 34 40.48 4.86 12.69
C ARG A 34 39.96 3.80 11.72
N ALA A 35 39.48 2.68 12.24
CA ALA A 35 38.67 1.74 11.49
C ALA A 35 37.42 2.47 11.01
N ALA A 36 37.15 2.41 9.71
CA ALA A 36 35.92 2.90 9.12
C ALA A 36 34.74 2.16 9.75
N SER A 37 33.73 2.91 10.20
CA SER A 37 32.49 2.35 10.73
C SER A 37 31.80 1.51 9.66
N PRO A 38 31.24 0.34 9.99
CA PRO A 38 30.44 -0.44 9.05
C PRO A 38 29.21 0.36 8.60
N PRO A 39 28.68 0.11 7.38
CA PRO A 39 27.47 0.77 6.92
C PRO A 39 26.33 0.51 7.90
N ARG A 40 25.63 1.60 8.26
CA ARG A 40 24.51 1.58 9.19
C ARG A 40 23.44 0.65 8.61
N ALA A 41 23.13 -0.44 9.32
CA ALA A 41 22.04 -1.32 8.96
C ALA A 41 20.76 -0.49 8.74
N ALA A 42 20.03 -0.80 7.67
CA ALA A 42 18.76 -0.17 7.36
C ALA A 42 17.82 -0.30 8.58
N PRO A 43 17.06 0.77 8.93
CA PRO A 43 16.11 0.70 10.02
C PRO A 43 15.08 -0.42 9.73
N PRO A 44 14.55 -1.09 10.78
CA PRO A 44 13.49 -2.08 10.62
C PRO A 44 12.26 -1.45 9.96
N PRO A 45 11.47 -2.23 9.18
CA PRO A 45 10.25 -1.73 8.56
C PRO A 45 9.31 -1.20 9.66
N GLU A 46 8.95 0.08 9.57
CA GLU A 46 8.01 0.70 10.49
C GLU A 46 6.63 0.04 10.34
N PRO A 47 5.85 -0.13 11.43
CA PRO A 47 4.52 -0.71 11.34
C PRO A 47 3.65 0.16 10.42
N GLU A 48 3.17 -0.41 9.33
CA GLU A 48 2.33 0.30 8.37
C GLU A 48 1.06 0.78 9.06
N SER A 49 0.70 2.04 8.80
CA SER A 49 -0.54 2.62 9.33
C SER A 49 -1.74 1.87 8.77
N VAL A 50 -2.78 1.68 9.60
CA VAL A 50 -4.05 1.04 9.19
C VAL A 50 -4.65 1.72 7.95
N ALA A 51 -4.51 3.04 7.83
CA ALA A 51 -4.96 3.78 6.64
C ALA A 51 -4.22 3.34 5.36
N ILE A 52 -2.92 3.03 5.45
CA ILE A 52 -2.14 2.55 4.29
C ILE A 52 -2.62 1.15 3.89
N ALA A 53 -2.90 0.28 4.87
CA ALA A 53 -3.42 -1.06 4.63
C ALA A 53 -4.78 -1.04 3.90
N HIS A 54 -5.56 0.03 4.04
CA HIS A 54 -6.85 0.22 3.36
C HIS A 54 -6.78 1.16 2.14
N ALA A 55 -5.59 1.58 1.69
CA ALA A 55 -5.41 2.58 0.62
C ALA A 55 -6.20 3.90 0.85
N GLU A 56 -6.25 4.32 2.12
CA GLU A 56 -6.88 5.56 2.57
C GLU A 56 -5.86 6.65 2.85
N CYS A 57 -6.30 7.90 2.71
CA CYS A 57 -5.47 9.04 3.07
C CYS A 57 -5.23 9.09 4.59
N PRO A 58 -3.98 9.14 5.07
CA PRO A 58 -3.69 9.25 6.51
C PRO A 58 -4.12 10.56 7.19
N ILE A 59 -4.53 11.56 6.40
CA ILE A 59 -4.95 12.89 6.91
C ILE A 59 -6.48 12.95 7.06
N CYS A 60 -7.22 12.54 6.03
CA CYS A 60 -8.68 12.65 5.99
C CYS A 60 -9.42 11.30 6.07
N PHE A 61 -8.72 10.17 6.04
CA PHE A 61 -9.28 8.80 6.05
C PHE A 61 -10.23 8.49 4.90
N GLU A 62 -10.17 9.28 3.81
CA GLU A 62 -10.92 8.98 2.59
C GLU A 62 -10.10 8.06 1.67
N PRO A 63 -10.76 7.16 0.90
CA PRO A 63 -10.09 6.32 -0.09
C PRO A 63 -9.34 7.18 -1.13
N LEU A 64 -8.06 6.87 -1.36
CA LEU A 64 -7.19 7.66 -2.23
C LEU A 64 -7.67 7.68 -3.69
N CYS A 65 -8.26 6.59 -4.17
CA CYS A 65 -8.75 6.44 -5.54
C CYS A 65 -9.98 7.30 -5.88
N LYS A 66 -10.61 7.99 -4.90
CA LYS A 66 -11.82 8.81 -5.13
C LYS A 66 -11.53 10.26 -5.50
N ALA A 67 -10.32 10.74 -5.28
CA ALA A 67 -9.95 12.14 -5.45
C ALA A 67 -8.54 12.27 -6.03
N PRO A 68 -8.15 13.45 -6.55
CA PRO A 68 -6.77 13.70 -6.94
C PRO A 68 -5.83 13.44 -5.76
N ILE A 69 -4.79 12.64 -6.00
CA ILE A 69 -3.76 12.34 -5.00
C ILE A 69 -2.56 13.27 -5.13
N GLY A 70 -1.82 13.43 -4.04
CA GLY A 70 -0.61 14.21 -3.97
C GLY A 70 0.47 13.55 -3.11
N VAL A 71 1.69 14.02 -3.31
CA VAL A 71 2.89 13.62 -2.57
C VAL A 71 3.55 14.85 -1.95
N PHE A 72 4.19 14.68 -0.80
CA PHE A 72 4.95 15.76 -0.18
C PHE A 72 6.38 15.82 -0.71
N LEU A 73 6.86 17.04 -0.93
CA LEU A 73 8.23 17.34 -1.34
C LEU A 73 8.97 18.09 -0.25
N ASP A 74 10.29 17.91 -0.21
CA ASP A 74 11.19 18.69 0.63
C ASP A 74 11.58 20.04 -0.02
N ALA A 75 12.48 20.78 0.63
CA ALA A 75 12.94 22.09 0.16
C ALA A 75 13.74 22.02 -1.16
N THR A 76 14.19 20.82 -1.56
CA THR A 76 14.89 20.58 -2.83
C THR A 76 13.94 20.15 -3.94
N GLY A 77 12.65 19.98 -3.63
CA GLY A 77 11.64 19.49 -4.56
C GLY A 77 11.63 17.98 -4.72
N VAL A 78 12.28 17.24 -3.82
CA VAL A 78 12.34 15.77 -3.86
C VAL A 78 11.28 15.17 -2.95
N ARG A 79 10.69 14.07 -3.38
CA ARG A 79 9.65 13.35 -2.65
C ARG A 79 10.16 12.83 -1.30
N VAL A 80 9.43 13.12 -0.22
CA VAL A 80 9.89 12.81 1.14
C VAL A 80 9.65 11.35 1.55
N SER A 81 8.60 10.71 1.01
CA SER A 81 8.16 9.37 1.41
C SER A 81 7.35 8.66 0.34
N LYS A 82 7.28 7.32 0.41
CA LYS A 82 6.43 6.45 -0.43
C LYS A 82 4.92 6.69 -0.32
N HIS A 83 4.48 7.45 0.68
CA HIS A 83 3.05 7.65 0.96
C HIS A 83 2.41 8.62 -0.04
N PHE A 84 1.14 8.35 -0.34
CA PHE A 84 0.24 9.20 -1.10
C PHE A 84 -0.85 9.76 -0.19
N TYR A 85 -1.34 10.94 -0.53
CA TYR A 85 -2.34 11.66 0.25
C TYR A 85 -3.43 12.19 -0.67
N ASN A 86 -4.63 12.43 -0.15
CA ASN A 86 -5.60 13.25 -0.85
C ASN A 86 -5.01 14.66 -1.03
N MET A 87 -5.03 15.18 -2.25
CA MET A 87 -4.39 16.45 -2.60
C MET A 87 -4.94 17.62 -1.77
N SER A 88 -6.26 17.68 -1.59
CA SER A 88 -6.90 18.75 -0.83
C SER A 88 -6.49 18.70 0.64
N ALA A 89 -6.52 17.51 1.24
CA ALA A 89 -6.13 17.32 2.64
C ALA A 89 -4.64 17.62 2.89
N ALA A 90 -3.78 17.23 1.94
CA ALA A 90 -2.35 17.52 2.00
C ALA A 90 -2.06 19.02 1.86
N GLN A 91 -2.80 19.74 1.02
CA GLN A 91 -2.69 21.19 0.89
C GLN A 91 -3.17 21.90 2.16
N GLU A 92 -4.31 21.51 2.71
CA GLU A 92 -4.84 22.07 3.96
C GLU A 92 -3.88 21.87 5.15
N LEU A 93 -3.14 20.75 5.18
CA LEU A 93 -2.10 20.51 6.18
C LEU A 93 -0.99 21.57 6.09
N LEU A 94 -0.52 21.90 4.89
CA LEU A 94 0.50 22.92 4.68
C LEU A 94 -0.02 24.32 5.03
N ASP A 95 -1.25 24.63 4.59
CA ASP A 95 -1.89 25.93 4.85
C ASP A 95 -2.13 26.17 6.34
N SER A 96 -2.35 25.09 7.11
CA SER A 96 -2.48 25.11 8.57
C SER A 96 -1.14 25.18 9.32
N GLY A 97 -0.01 25.25 8.60
CA GLY A 97 1.34 25.33 9.18
C GLY A 97 1.99 23.98 9.47
N GLY A 98 1.47 22.88 8.91
CA GLY A 98 2.11 21.57 8.95
C GLY A 98 3.44 21.59 8.20
N THR A 99 4.54 21.27 8.90
CA THR A 99 5.90 21.26 8.32
C THR A 99 6.53 19.88 8.31
N THR A 100 5.80 18.85 8.72
CA THR A 100 6.28 17.47 8.72
C THR A 100 5.26 16.50 8.16
N CYS A 101 5.76 15.43 7.53
CA CYS A 101 4.96 14.32 7.04
C CYS A 101 4.30 13.59 8.23
N PRO A 102 2.97 13.36 8.23
CA PRO A 102 2.27 12.72 9.35
C PRO A 102 2.78 11.31 9.71
N LEU A 103 3.31 10.59 8.70
CA LEU A 103 3.75 9.21 8.86
C LEU A 103 5.25 9.12 9.16
N THR A 104 6.10 9.81 8.40
CA THR A 104 7.56 9.68 8.52
C THR A 104 8.22 10.76 9.37
N ARG A 105 7.47 11.81 9.75
CA ARG A 105 7.95 13.03 10.43
C ARG A 105 9.07 13.77 9.69
N LYS A 106 9.35 13.42 8.42
CA LYS A 106 10.31 14.13 7.58
C LYS A 106 9.79 15.53 7.27
N PRO A 107 10.69 16.53 7.13
CA PRO A 107 10.29 17.90 6.82
C PRO A 107 9.65 17.99 5.44
N ILE A 108 8.52 18.68 5.35
CA ILE A 108 7.78 18.95 4.11
C ILE A 108 7.77 20.45 3.83
N THR A 109 7.91 20.82 2.56
CA THR A 109 7.91 22.22 2.11
C THR A 109 6.78 22.50 1.13
N SER A 110 6.43 21.54 0.30
CA SER A 110 5.34 21.67 -0.66
C SER A 110 4.64 20.34 -0.90
N VAL A 111 3.50 20.40 -1.57
CA VAL A 111 2.74 19.25 -2.05
C VAL A 111 2.67 19.32 -3.57
N GLN A 112 2.88 18.17 -4.22
CA GLN A 112 2.74 18.02 -5.66
C GLN A 112 1.58 17.06 -5.95
N LYS A 113 0.67 17.48 -6.82
CA LYS A 113 -0.36 16.60 -7.37
C LYS A 113 0.32 15.55 -8.25
N VAL A 114 -0.04 14.28 -8.08
CA VAL A 114 0.42 13.22 -8.99
C VAL A 114 -0.30 13.41 -10.33
N PRO A 115 0.43 13.58 -11.45
CA PRO A 115 -0.18 13.69 -12.77
C PRO A 115 -0.97 12.43 -13.14
N ASP A 116 -1.81 12.51 -14.16
CA ASP A 116 -2.43 11.31 -14.72
C ASP A 116 -1.47 10.69 -15.74
N ILE A 117 -1.12 9.42 -15.58
CA ILE A 117 -0.19 8.74 -16.50
C ILE A 117 -0.64 8.77 -17.97
N ARG A 118 -1.94 8.94 -18.22
CA ARG A 118 -2.53 8.97 -19.57
C ARG A 118 -2.38 10.35 -20.23
N GLU A 119 -2.36 11.40 -19.42
CA GLU A 119 -2.24 12.79 -19.89
C GLU A 119 -0.78 13.26 -19.87
N ASP A 120 -0.03 12.88 -18.82
CA ASP A 120 1.35 13.24 -18.59
C ASP A 120 2.14 12.04 -18.01
N PRO A 121 2.53 11.07 -18.87
CA PRO A 121 3.29 9.89 -18.43
C PRO A 121 4.64 10.26 -17.80
N GLU A 122 5.31 11.27 -18.35
CA GLU A 122 6.64 11.70 -17.90
C GLU A 122 6.57 12.35 -16.53
N GLY A 123 5.60 13.25 -16.30
CA GLY A 123 5.37 13.84 -14.98
C GLY A 123 4.90 12.81 -13.95
N TRP A 124 4.10 11.81 -14.36
CA TRP A 124 3.73 10.68 -13.50
C TRP A 124 4.97 9.90 -13.08
N PHE A 125 5.83 9.53 -14.04
CA PHE A 125 7.07 8.82 -13.78
C PHE A 125 7.96 9.57 -12.79
N ASP A 126 8.19 10.87 -13.03
CA ASP A 126 9.03 11.72 -12.17
C ASP A 126 8.48 11.83 -10.74
N THR A 127 7.15 11.69 -10.57
CA THR A 127 6.51 11.76 -9.26
C THR A 127 6.55 10.42 -8.51
N VAL A 128 6.51 9.32 -9.25
CA VAL A 128 6.48 7.95 -8.69
C VAL A 128 7.89 7.45 -8.36
N ASP A 129 8.89 7.83 -9.16
CA ASP A 129 10.33 7.62 -8.92
C ASP A 129 10.76 8.30 -7.61
N LEU A 130 10.79 7.54 -6.52
CA LEU A 130 11.00 8.02 -5.17
C LEU A 130 12.49 8.23 -4.87
N ASP A 131 13.36 7.39 -5.42
CA ASP A 131 14.80 7.47 -5.18
C ASP A 131 15.56 8.26 -6.27
N GLY A 132 14.89 8.61 -7.37
CA GLY A 132 15.39 9.47 -8.43
C GLY A 132 16.42 8.77 -9.34
N ASP A 133 16.43 7.44 -9.36
CA ASP A 133 17.37 6.66 -10.17
C ASP A 133 16.96 6.54 -11.66
N ARG A 134 15.82 7.14 -12.01
CA ARG A 134 15.24 7.23 -13.36
C ARG A 134 14.75 5.90 -13.92
N LYS A 135 14.38 4.98 -13.06
CA LYS A 135 13.68 3.74 -13.38
C LYS A 135 12.69 3.45 -12.26
N LEU A 136 11.57 2.80 -12.56
CA LEU A 136 10.57 2.51 -11.53
C LEU A 136 10.71 1.08 -11.05
N SER A 137 10.95 0.93 -9.75
CA SER A 137 10.91 -0.35 -9.06
C SER A 137 9.48 -0.88 -8.97
N ARG A 138 9.36 -2.19 -8.72
CA ARG A 138 8.08 -2.87 -8.49
C ARG A 138 7.31 -2.22 -7.35
N GLU A 139 8.00 -1.90 -6.26
CA GLU A 139 7.42 -1.29 -5.08
C GLU A 139 6.84 0.10 -5.39
N GLU A 140 7.57 0.95 -6.11
CA GLU A 140 7.11 2.32 -6.44
C GLU A 140 5.83 2.32 -7.28
N VAL A 141 5.81 1.45 -8.28
CA VAL A 141 4.66 1.28 -9.15
C VAL A 141 3.46 0.73 -8.38
N VAL A 142 3.65 -0.34 -7.60
CA VAL A 142 2.56 -0.97 -6.86
C VAL A 142 1.94 0.00 -5.85
N GLU A 143 2.75 0.76 -5.12
CA GLU A 143 2.26 1.78 -4.20
C GLU A 143 1.47 2.88 -4.94
N ALA A 144 1.92 3.30 -6.12
CA ALA A 144 1.19 4.25 -6.95
C ALA A 144 -0.15 3.68 -7.46
N LEU A 145 -0.18 2.39 -7.82
CA LEU A 145 -1.39 1.70 -8.26
C LEU A 145 -2.41 1.53 -7.12
N LYS A 146 -1.97 1.15 -5.91
CA LYS A 146 -2.84 1.08 -4.72
C LYS A 146 -3.53 2.41 -4.44
N ALA A 147 -2.81 3.53 -4.63
CA ALA A 147 -3.36 4.86 -4.39
C ALA A 147 -4.34 5.31 -5.48
N GLN A 148 -4.16 4.89 -6.74
CA GLN A 148 -4.94 5.38 -7.88
C GLN A 148 -6.10 4.46 -8.27
N LEU A 149 -6.02 3.17 -7.96
CA LEU A 149 -7.02 2.18 -8.33
C LEU A 149 -7.91 1.81 -7.14
N PRO A 150 -9.22 1.61 -7.35
CA PRO A 150 -10.11 1.04 -6.34
C PRO A 150 -9.92 -0.48 -6.28
N VAL A 151 -8.74 -0.90 -5.83
CA VAL A 151 -8.35 -2.31 -5.68
C VAL A 151 -8.06 -2.60 -4.21
N ASP A 152 -8.32 -3.84 -3.79
CA ASP A 152 -7.85 -4.32 -2.50
C ASP A 152 -6.30 -4.35 -2.49
N PRO A 153 -5.64 -3.64 -1.56
CA PRO A 153 -4.17 -3.58 -1.52
C PRO A 153 -3.50 -4.94 -1.38
N THR A 154 -4.11 -5.86 -0.62
CA THR A 154 -3.59 -7.21 -0.38
C THR A 154 -3.62 -8.04 -1.66
N SER A 155 -4.72 -7.95 -2.42
CA SER A 155 -4.89 -8.61 -3.70
C SER A 155 -3.94 -8.07 -4.75
N LEU A 156 -3.70 -6.76 -4.74
CA LEU A 156 -2.71 -6.15 -5.63
C LEU A 156 -1.29 -6.56 -5.23
N ASP A 157 -0.96 -6.70 -3.95
CA ASP A 157 0.35 -7.22 -3.52
C ASP A 157 0.55 -8.70 -3.88
N ALA A 158 -0.52 -9.49 -3.85
CA ALA A 158 -0.47 -10.88 -4.29
C ALA A 158 -0.26 -10.99 -5.81
N THR A 159 -0.99 -10.20 -6.60
CA THR A 159 -0.83 -10.11 -8.07
C THR A 159 0.54 -9.52 -8.41
N ALA A 160 0.86 -8.43 -7.73
CA ALA A 160 2.13 -7.99 -7.20
C ALA A 160 3.23 -9.01 -7.41
N ALA A 161 3.21 -10.10 -6.64
CA ALA A 161 4.26 -11.11 -6.58
C ALA A 161 4.40 -12.00 -7.83
N ASP A 162 3.40 -12.03 -8.72
CA ASP A 162 3.49 -12.78 -9.97
C ASP A 162 4.41 -12.04 -10.97
N ASN A 163 5.48 -12.72 -11.39
CA ASN A 163 6.42 -12.16 -12.35
C ASN A 163 5.81 -12.05 -13.76
N GLU A 164 4.90 -12.93 -14.13
CA GLU A 164 4.21 -12.86 -15.43
C GLU A 164 3.34 -11.61 -15.52
N TRP A 165 2.82 -11.14 -14.39
CA TRP A 165 2.11 -9.87 -14.34
C TRP A 165 3.04 -8.69 -14.63
N TRP A 166 4.22 -8.66 -14.01
CA TRP A 166 5.24 -7.60 -14.19
C TRP A 166 5.86 -7.57 -15.60
N LEU A 167 6.02 -8.73 -16.25
CA LEU A 167 6.62 -8.85 -17.57
C LEU A 167 5.74 -8.32 -18.72
N GLN A 168 4.47 -7.98 -18.47
CA GLN A 168 3.60 -7.35 -19.48
C GLN A 168 4.06 -5.93 -19.90
N TRP A 169 5.02 -5.35 -19.16
CA TRP A 169 5.39 -3.94 -19.18
C TRP A 169 6.91 -3.79 -19.12
N ASP A 170 7.59 -4.52 -18.22
CA ASP A 170 9.05 -4.74 -18.26
C ASP A 170 9.41 -5.71 -19.40
N THR A 171 9.53 -5.14 -20.60
CA THR A 171 9.71 -5.88 -21.85
C THR A 171 11.15 -6.26 -22.16
N ASP A 172 12.09 -5.51 -21.59
CA ASP A 172 13.52 -5.83 -21.70
C ASP A 172 14.01 -6.77 -20.59
N GLY A 173 13.17 -7.02 -19.57
CA GLY A 173 13.48 -7.91 -18.45
C GLY A 173 14.52 -7.32 -17.52
N SER A 174 14.63 -5.98 -17.48
CA SER A 174 15.57 -5.25 -16.62
C SER A 174 15.21 -5.38 -15.14
N GLY A 175 13.96 -5.73 -14.83
CA GLY A 175 13.39 -5.74 -13.48
C GLY A 175 12.82 -4.39 -13.05
N TYR A 176 12.78 -3.40 -13.95
CA TYR A 176 12.28 -2.05 -13.69
C TYR A 176 11.37 -1.61 -14.85
N VAL A 177 10.49 -0.65 -14.59
CA VAL A 177 9.73 0.03 -15.64
C VAL A 177 10.47 1.30 -16.02
N GLU A 178 10.91 1.37 -17.27
CA GLU A 178 11.56 2.56 -17.82
C GLU A 178 10.58 3.47 -18.57
N ARG A 179 11.00 4.70 -18.88
CA ARG A 179 10.14 5.69 -19.59
C ARG A 179 9.58 5.17 -20.91
N HIS A 180 10.35 4.36 -21.64
CA HIS A 180 9.92 3.81 -22.92
C HIS A 180 8.81 2.75 -22.77
N GLU A 181 8.56 2.26 -21.55
CA GLU A 181 7.57 1.24 -21.22
C GLU A 181 6.30 1.83 -20.58
N LEU A 182 6.35 3.09 -20.15
CA LEU A 182 5.21 3.84 -19.60
C LEU A 182 3.94 3.77 -20.46
N PRO A 183 3.98 3.83 -21.82
CA PRO A 183 2.75 3.71 -22.60
C PRO A 183 2.00 2.39 -22.38
N ARG A 184 2.70 1.29 -22.10
CA ARG A 184 2.07 -0.01 -21.79
C ARG A 184 1.41 0.01 -20.42
N LEU A 185 2.10 0.59 -19.42
CA LEU A 185 1.53 0.79 -18.10
C LEU A 185 0.31 1.71 -18.15
N ALA A 186 0.37 2.81 -18.91
CA ALA A 186 -0.75 3.71 -19.10
C ALA A 186 -1.95 2.99 -19.74
N ALA A 187 -1.72 2.16 -20.75
CA ALA A 187 -2.76 1.34 -21.39
C ALA A 187 -3.34 0.29 -20.43
N TYR A 188 -2.52 -0.31 -19.57
CA TYR A 188 -2.98 -1.22 -18.51
C TYR A 188 -3.87 -0.49 -17.51
N LEU A 189 -3.42 0.67 -17.01
CA LEU A 189 -4.17 1.51 -16.09
C LEU A 189 -5.48 1.99 -16.70
N GLU A 190 -5.45 2.44 -17.95
CA GLU A 190 -6.65 2.78 -18.70
C GLU A 190 -7.58 1.59 -18.81
N ARG A 191 -7.09 0.40 -19.18
CA ARG A 191 -7.91 -0.82 -19.27
C ARG A 191 -8.48 -1.22 -17.92
N GLU A 192 -7.76 -1.10 -16.81
CA GLU A 192 -8.26 -1.52 -15.49
C GLU A 192 -9.26 -0.49 -14.94
N LEU A 193 -9.00 0.81 -15.13
CA LEU A 193 -9.97 1.87 -14.85
C LEU A 193 -11.21 1.70 -15.73
N ASN A 194 -11.05 1.44 -17.03
CA ASN A 194 -12.13 1.19 -17.98
C ASN A 194 -12.82 -0.16 -17.71
N ARG A 195 -12.17 -1.20 -17.24
CA ARG A 195 -12.88 -2.43 -16.83
C ARG A 195 -13.82 -2.13 -15.67
N ARG A 196 -13.44 -1.20 -14.79
CA ARG A 196 -14.19 -0.78 -13.59
C ARG A 196 -15.10 0.44 -13.81
N VAL A 197 -14.95 1.19 -14.91
CA VAL A 197 -15.74 2.39 -15.28
C VAL A 197 -16.57 2.17 -16.57
N SER A 198 -16.07 1.34 -17.48
CA SER A 198 -16.61 1.00 -18.80
C SER A 198 -16.55 -0.51 -19.07
N LEU A 199 -17.41 -1.25 -18.42
CA LEU A 199 -18.32 -2.03 -19.25
C LEU A 199 -19.62 -1.24 -19.20
N GLU A 200 -20.33 -1.11 -20.31
CA GLU A 200 -21.74 -0.75 -20.18
C GLU A 200 -22.30 -1.68 -19.11
N ILE A 201 -22.75 -1.11 -17.98
CA ILE A 201 -23.28 -1.89 -16.87
C ILE A 201 -24.27 -2.84 -17.52
N PRO A 202 -24.02 -4.17 -17.51
CA PRO A 202 -24.84 -5.10 -18.25
C PRO A 202 -26.29 -4.83 -17.89
N ASP A 203 -27.19 -4.69 -18.87
CA ASP A 203 -28.57 -4.40 -18.49
C ASP A 203 -29.10 -5.61 -17.71
N ILE A 204 -29.37 -5.43 -16.42
CA ILE A 204 -29.88 -6.49 -15.54
C ILE A 204 -31.17 -7.12 -16.09
N ARG A 205 -31.91 -6.39 -16.95
CA ARG A 205 -33.09 -6.90 -17.67
C ARG A 205 -32.75 -7.85 -18.82
N GLN A 206 -31.57 -7.70 -19.41
CA GLN A 206 -31.10 -8.51 -20.53
C GLN A 206 -30.31 -9.72 -20.05
N ASP A 207 -29.42 -9.52 -19.08
CA ASP A 207 -28.58 -10.58 -18.53
C ASP A 207 -28.26 -10.33 -17.04
N LYS A 208 -29.02 -11.02 -16.19
CA LYS A 208 -28.85 -10.98 -14.73
C LYS A 208 -27.52 -11.58 -14.28
N GLU A 209 -27.06 -12.62 -14.97
CA GLU A 209 -25.82 -13.32 -14.63
C GLU A 209 -24.61 -12.46 -14.97
N ALA A 210 -24.60 -11.83 -16.15
CA ALA A 210 -23.55 -10.90 -16.54
C ALA A 210 -23.50 -9.69 -15.61
N TRP A 211 -24.65 -9.18 -15.16
CA TRP A 211 -24.69 -8.11 -14.15
C TRP A 211 -24.11 -8.58 -12.82
N TYR A 212 -24.49 -9.77 -12.33
CA TYR A 212 -23.97 -10.34 -11.08
C TYR A 212 -22.45 -10.47 -11.11
N GLN A 213 -21.91 -11.12 -12.15
CA GLN A 213 -20.47 -11.30 -12.34
C GLN A 213 -19.73 -9.99 -12.55
N TYR A 214 -20.39 -8.96 -13.09
CA TYR A 214 -19.79 -7.64 -13.24
C TYR A 214 -19.59 -6.93 -11.89
N TRP A 215 -20.50 -7.14 -10.93
CA TRP A 215 -20.46 -6.49 -9.63
C TRP A 215 -19.79 -7.31 -8.53
N ASP A 216 -19.61 -8.62 -8.71
CA ASP A 216 -18.78 -9.51 -7.90
C ASP A 216 -17.29 -9.23 -8.20
N GLY A 217 -16.80 -8.10 -7.69
CA GLY A 217 -15.55 -7.48 -8.13
C GLY A 217 -14.31 -8.26 -7.71
N ASP A 218 -14.43 -9.08 -6.67
CA ASP A 218 -13.39 -9.95 -6.14
C ASP A 218 -13.54 -11.41 -6.60
N ASN A 219 -14.60 -11.75 -7.35
CA ASN A 219 -14.99 -13.12 -7.72
C ASN A 219 -15.12 -14.03 -6.49
N SER A 220 -15.56 -13.50 -5.36
CA SER A 220 -15.87 -14.29 -4.16
C SER A 220 -17.02 -15.27 -4.40
N GLY A 221 -17.83 -15.03 -5.44
CA GLY A 221 -19.02 -15.82 -5.74
C GLY A 221 -20.24 -15.38 -4.95
N SER A 222 -20.15 -14.28 -4.20
CA SER A 222 -21.22 -13.65 -3.43
C SER A 222 -21.13 -12.13 -3.57
N LEU A 223 -22.26 -11.43 -3.56
CA LEU A 223 -22.26 -9.96 -3.54
C LEU A 223 -22.36 -9.45 -2.11
N GLU A 224 -21.36 -8.68 -1.69
CA GLU A 224 -21.42 -7.96 -0.43
C GLU A 224 -22.38 -6.77 -0.51
N LYS A 225 -22.80 -6.30 0.65
CA LYS A 225 -23.74 -5.19 0.78
C LYS A 225 -23.29 -3.90 0.12
N GLU A 226 -22.03 -3.51 0.31
CA GLU A 226 -21.50 -2.31 -0.35
C GLU A 226 -21.36 -2.50 -1.87
N GLU A 227 -21.16 -3.73 -2.36
CA GLU A 227 -21.15 -4.04 -3.79
C GLU A 227 -22.53 -3.86 -4.40
N VAL A 228 -23.59 -4.40 -3.77
CA VAL A 228 -24.99 -4.22 -4.20
C VAL A 228 -25.40 -2.75 -4.18
N VAL A 229 -25.09 -2.02 -3.11
CA VAL A 229 -25.39 -0.58 -3.01
C VAL A 229 -24.69 0.19 -4.12
N ARG A 230 -23.40 -0.07 -4.33
CA ARG A 230 -22.61 0.58 -5.39
C ARG A 230 -23.19 0.24 -6.77
N ALA A 231 -23.55 -1.02 -6.98
CA ALA A 231 -24.14 -1.51 -8.22
C ALA A 231 -25.45 -0.79 -8.55
N LEU A 232 -26.34 -0.63 -7.56
CA LEU A 232 -27.60 0.09 -7.72
C LEU A 232 -27.40 1.57 -8.02
N LEU A 233 -26.52 2.25 -7.30
CA LEU A 233 -26.26 3.67 -7.51
C LEU A 233 -25.70 3.96 -8.91
N LYS A 234 -24.84 3.07 -9.40
CA LYS A 234 -24.24 3.17 -10.73
C LYS A 234 -25.23 2.78 -11.84
N THR A 235 -25.98 1.69 -11.65
CA THR A 235 -27.02 1.24 -12.60
C THR A 235 -28.12 2.30 -12.77
N LEU A 236 -28.50 2.99 -11.69
CA LEU A 236 -29.52 4.04 -11.70
C LEU A 236 -28.97 5.45 -11.99
N LYS A 237 -27.65 5.60 -12.19
CA LYS A 237 -26.96 6.89 -12.38
C LYS A 237 -27.24 7.92 -11.28
N LEU A 238 -27.41 7.45 -10.04
CA LEU A 238 -27.74 8.28 -8.86
C LEU A 238 -26.51 8.76 -8.07
N THR A 239 -25.31 8.62 -8.63
CA THR A 239 -24.04 8.83 -7.90
C THR A 239 -23.73 10.28 -7.51
N SER A 240 -24.49 11.26 -7.99
CA SER A 240 -24.20 12.69 -7.79
C SER A 240 -24.97 13.34 -6.64
N ASP A 241 -25.93 12.63 -6.01
CA ASP A 241 -26.78 13.16 -4.93
C ASP A 241 -26.61 12.33 -3.65
N SER A 242 -25.94 12.90 -2.64
CA SER A 242 -25.67 12.24 -1.36
C SER A 242 -26.94 11.84 -0.61
N THR A 243 -28.05 12.55 -0.80
CA THR A 243 -29.35 12.23 -0.18
C THR A 243 -29.91 10.96 -0.79
N ARG A 244 -29.83 10.81 -2.12
CA ARG A 244 -30.28 9.59 -2.82
C ARG A 244 -29.38 8.40 -2.52
N VAL A 245 -28.08 8.62 -2.32
CA VAL A 245 -27.14 7.59 -1.87
C VAL A 245 -27.56 7.02 -0.50
N MET A 246 -27.86 7.89 0.47
CA MET A 246 -28.34 7.46 1.79
C MET A 246 -29.70 6.75 1.73
N GLN A 247 -30.64 7.24 0.92
CA GLN A 247 -31.94 6.60 0.74
C GLN A 247 -31.81 5.20 0.15
N MET A 248 -30.93 5.03 -0.85
CA MET A 248 -30.67 3.73 -1.47
C MET A 248 -30.03 2.76 -0.47
N ARG A 249 -29.05 3.21 0.31
CA ARG A 249 -28.47 2.41 1.41
C ARG A 249 -29.53 1.95 2.40
N ASN A 250 -30.35 2.89 2.90
CA ASN A 250 -31.40 2.56 3.87
C ASN A 250 -32.45 1.59 3.30
N MET A 251 -32.76 1.69 2.00
CA MET A 251 -33.65 0.76 1.32
C MET A 251 -33.04 -0.64 1.25
N VAL A 252 -31.79 -0.75 0.79
CA VAL A 252 -31.05 -2.02 0.70
C VAL A 252 -30.90 -2.65 2.08
N ASP A 253 -30.55 -1.88 3.10
CA ASP A 253 -30.49 -2.30 4.50
C ASP A 253 -31.81 -2.90 5.00
N ALA A 254 -32.93 -2.25 4.69
CA ALA A 254 -34.25 -2.66 5.16
C ALA A 254 -34.74 -3.96 4.51
N ILE A 255 -34.27 -4.26 3.30
CA ILE A 255 -34.67 -5.45 2.54
C ILE A 255 -33.58 -6.53 2.48
N TRP A 256 -32.40 -6.30 3.05
CA TRP A 256 -31.25 -7.21 2.97
C TRP A 256 -31.60 -8.61 3.48
N CYS A 257 -32.21 -8.68 4.67
CA CYS A 257 -32.61 -9.94 5.30
C CYS A 257 -33.76 -10.69 4.61
N VAL A 258 -34.34 -10.12 3.55
CA VAL A 258 -35.35 -10.78 2.72
C VAL A 258 -34.69 -11.60 1.62
N PHE A 259 -33.45 -11.30 1.27
CA PHE A 259 -32.70 -11.95 0.18
C PHE A 259 -31.56 -12.82 0.69
N ASP A 260 -30.90 -12.40 1.77
CA ASP A 260 -29.90 -13.16 2.52
C ASP A 260 -30.62 -14.16 3.43
N ASP A 261 -31.06 -15.28 2.85
CA ASP A 261 -31.94 -16.27 3.49
C ASP A 261 -31.17 -17.14 4.49
N ASP A 262 -29.89 -17.38 4.22
CA ASP A 262 -29.01 -18.18 5.08
C ASP A 262 -28.28 -17.34 6.15
N GLY A 263 -28.38 -16.01 6.06
CA GLY A 263 -27.78 -15.07 7.00
C GLY A 263 -26.26 -15.00 6.88
N SER A 264 -25.70 -15.34 5.72
CA SER A 264 -24.26 -15.28 5.45
C SER A 264 -23.70 -13.87 5.54
N GLY A 265 -24.55 -12.85 5.36
CA GLY A 265 -24.14 -11.44 5.29
C GLY A 265 -23.72 -11.00 3.89
N SER A 266 -23.80 -11.88 2.90
CA SER A 266 -23.65 -11.60 1.47
C SER A 266 -24.81 -12.23 0.70
N ILE A 267 -24.93 -11.93 -0.59
CA ILE A 267 -25.97 -12.51 -1.46
C ILE A 267 -25.30 -13.46 -2.43
N GLU A 268 -25.48 -14.76 -2.28
CA GLU A 268 -24.92 -15.70 -3.24
C GLU A 268 -25.72 -15.69 -4.55
N ARG A 269 -25.09 -16.25 -5.58
CA ARG A 269 -25.65 -16.36 -6.93
C ARG A 269 -27.07 -16.95 -6.96
N ASN A 270 -27.33 -17.95 -6.12
CA ASN A 270 -28.62 -18.64 -6.08
C ASN A 270 -29.73 -17.77 -5.46
N GLU A 271 -29.37 -16.88 -4.53
CA GLU A 271 -30.27 -15.92 -3.91
C GLU A 271 -30.54 -14.74 -4.85
N PHE A 272 -29.49 -14.27 -5.54
CA PHE A 272 -29.60 -13.19 -6.52
C PHE A 272 -30.49 -13.57 -7.71
N LEU A 273 -30.29 -14.76 -8.29
CA LEU A 273 -30.98 -15.25 -9.49
C LEU A 273 -32.29 -15.98 -9.18
N ARG A 274 -32.74 -16.01 -7.92
CA ARG A 274 -33.95 -16.72 -7.54
C ARG A 274 -35.15 -16.21 -8.37
N PRO A 275 -35.88 -17.08 -9.09
CA PRO A 275 -36.97 -16.63 -9.96
C PRO A 275 -38.10 -15.95 -9.19
N ASN A 276 -38.47 -14.73 -9.57
CA ASN A 276 -39.57 -13.91 -9.02
C ASN A 276 -39.41 -13.42 -7.56
N GLU A 277 -38.42 -13.93 -6.83
CA GLU A 277 -38.16 -13.59 -5.43
C GLU A 277 -36.72 -13.11 -5.20
N GLY A 278 -35.85 -13.25 -6.20
CA GLY A 278 -34.45 -12.86 -6.09
C GLY A 278 -34.26 -11.36 -6.12
N LEU A 279 -33.10 -10.94 -5.60
CA LEU A 279 -32.68 -9.55 -5.60
C LEU A 279 -32.73 -8.95 -7.02
N ALA A 280 -32.33 -9.71 -8.05
CA ALA A 280 -32.34 -9.25 -9.44
C ALA A 280 -33.74 -8.82 -9.92
N ASP A 281 -34.79 -9.60 -9.58
CA ASP A 281 -36.16 -9.29 -9.99
C ASP A 281 -36.73 -8.08 -9.26
N THR A 282 -36.38 -7.91 -7.99
CA THR A 282 -36.75 -6.73 -7.19
C THR A 282 -36.12 -5.45 -7.75
N ILE A 283 -34.85 -5.54 -8.17
CA ILE A 283 -34.14 -4.42 -8.82
C ILE A 283 -34.82 -4.07 -10.14
N ILE A 284 -35.09 -5.06 -10.99
CA ILE A 284 -35.78 -4.85 -12.28
C ILE A 284 -37.15 -4.21 -12.09
N ALA A 285 -37.94 -4.66 -11.10
CA ALA A 285 -39.25 -4.12 -10.79
C ALA A 285 -39.16 -2.65 -10.34
N THR A 286 -38.19 -2.33 -9.49
CA THR A 286 -37.94 -0.96 -9.02
C THR A 286 -37.53 -0.03 -10.17
N MET A 287 -36.74 -0.54 -11.12
CA MET A 287 -36.32 0.21 -12.31
C MET A 287 -37.45 0.44 -13.33
N GLY A 288 -38.52 -0.37 -13.31
CA GLY A 288 -39.68 -0.23 -14.20
C GLY A 288 -40.79 0.68 -13.67
N ALA A 289 -40.73 1.05 -12.38
CA ALA A 289 -41.71 1.91 -11.72
C ALA A 289 -41.34 3.40 -11.70
N GLN A 290 -40.18 3.77 -12.25
CA GLN A 290 -39.70 5.15 -12.45
C GLN A 290 -39.88 5.59 -13.90
#